data_AF-A0A814TNX8-F1
#
_entry.id   AF-A0A814TNX8-F1
#
_cell.length_a   1.000
_cell.length_b   1.000
_cell.length_c   1.000
_cell.angle_alpha   90.00
_cell.angle_beta   90.00
_cell.angle_gamma   90.00
#
_symmetry.space_group_name_H-M   'P 1'
#
loop_
_entity.id
_entity.type
_entity.pdbx_description
1 polymer ?
#
loop_
_entity_poly.entity_id
_entity_poly.type
_entity_poly.pdbx_seq_one_letter_code
_entity_poly.pdbx_strand_id
1 'polypeptide(L)'
;MAEAAWTGIHSLLTDLVHEHKVTTINIISDSPMSQYRNKTIMYLMKKFASEHQVKVKWIYLESGHGKGVAGAVGAARKRMLDDAVAFDPDGSFENALDLLKATDNSTDIRLFIYNKSDIETVKKSIPKLTTVKGTASFHANSH
;
A
#
# COMPACT_ATOMS: atom_id res chain seq x y z
N MET A 1 -10.00 4.24 -0.80
CA MET A 1 -9.08 3.28 -1.47
C MET A 1 -7.64 3.76 -1.30
N ALA A 2 -7.36 5.02 -1.63
CA ALA A 2 -6.07 5.66 -1.35
C ALA A 2 -5.64 5.60 0.13
N GLU A 3 -6.58 5.78 1.06
CA GLU A 3 -6.32 5.77 2.51
C GLU A 3 -5.88 4.38 2.98
N ALA A 4 -6.56 3.34 2.50
CA ALA A 4 -6.21 1.95 2.80
C ALA A 4 -4.85 1.57 2.21
N ALA A 5 -4.60 1.95 0.94
CA ALA A 5 -3.30 1.74 0.29
C ALA A 5 -2.17 2.45 1.05
N TRP A 6 -2.40 3.71 1.46
CA TRP A 6 -1.44 4.47 2.24
C TRP A 6 -1.18 3.89 3.62
N THR A 7 -2.21 3.36 4.31
CA THR A 7 -2.07 2.74 5.64
C THR A 7 -1.01 1.63 5.61
N GLY A 8 -1.05 0.79 4.57
CA GLY A 8 -0.04 -0.24 4.34
C GLY A 8 1.35 0.33 4.05
N ILE A 9 1.44 1.25 3.08
CA ILE A 9 2.72 1.83 2.65
C ILE A 9 3.39 2.60 3.80
N HIS A 10 2.64 3.36 4.59
CA HIS A 10 3.15 4.22 5.65
C HIS A 10 3.93 3.45 6.73
N SER A 11 3.46 2.27 7.12
CA SER A 11 4.14 1.46 8.13
C SER A 11 5.51 1.00 7.61
N LEU A 12 5.54 0.45 6.38
CA LEU A 12 6.78 0.03 5.73
C LEU A 12 7.76 1.19 5.57
N LEU A 13 7.29 2.37 5.12
CA LEU A 13 8.17 3.52 4.94
C LEU A 13 8.73 4.02 6.28
N THR A 14 7.92 4.02 7.34
CA THR A 14 8.35 4.40 8.69
C THR A 14 9.45 3.48 9.19
N ASP A 15 9.27 2.16 9.04
CA ASP A 15 10.26 1.15 9.43
C ASP A 15 11.56 1.36 8.64
N LEU A 16 11.48 1.55 7.32
CA LEU A 16 12.66 1.80 6.48
C LEU A 16 13.44 3.05 6.92
N VAL A 17 12.74 4.13 7.25
CA VAL A 17 13.38 5.38 7.70
C VAL A 17 14.08 5.18 9.04
N HIS A 18 13.42 4.52 10.00
CA HIS A 18 13.96 4.36 11.36
C HIS A 18 15.04 3.27 11.45
N GLU A 19 14.83 2.11 10.83
CA GLU A 19 15.77 0.98 10.86
C GLU A 19 17.03 1.27 10.04
N HIS A 20 16.89 1.91 8.88
CA HIS A 20 17.99 2.07 7.93
C HIS A 20 18.46 3.53 7.73
N LYS A 21 17.91 4.49 8.48
CA LYS A 21 18.27 5.93 8.41
C LYS A 21 18.21 6.48 6.98
N VAL A 22 17.20 6.06 6.23
CA VAL A 22 17.05 6.41 4.82
C VAL A 22 16.74 7.90 4.68
N THR A 23 17.45 8.59 3.78
CA THR A 23 17.23 10.02 3.48
C THR A 23 16.44 10.25 2.19
N THR A 24 16.38 9.24 1.31
CA THR A 24 15.70 9.30 0.02
C THR A 24 14.96 8.00 -0.28
N ILE A 25 13.69 8.11 -0.63
CA ILE A 25 12.79 6.99 -0.94
C ILE A 25 12.29 7.16 -2.37
N ASN A 26 12.48 6.14 -3.20
CA ASN A 26 11.89 6.07 -4.54
C ASN A 26 10.84 4.96 -4.57
N ILE A 27 9.59 5.35 -4.81
CA ILE A 27 8.46 4.44 -4.93
C ILE A 27 8.14 4.29 -6.41
N ILE A 28 7.99 3.05 -6.88
CA ILE A 28 7.59 2.74 -8.25
C ILE A 28 6.29 1.93 -8.16
N SER A 29 5.23 2.40 -8.79
CA SER A 29 3.95 1.69 -8.84
C SER A 29 3.31 1.77 -10.21
N ASP A 30 2.35 0.89 -10.45
CA ASP A 30 1.32 1.12 -11.47
C ASP A 30 0.52 2.37 -11.12
N SER A 31 -0.25 2.89 -12.09
CA SER A 31 -0.89 4.21 -11.99
C SER A 31 -2.42 4.22 -11.80
N PRO A 32 -3.07 3.27 -11.09
CA PRO A 32 -4.50 3.36 -10.83
C PRO A 32 -4.82 4.62 -10.02
N MET A 33 -5.63 5.49 -10.61
CA MET A 33 -5.99 6.80 -10.05
C MET A 33 -6.72 6.68 -8.70
N SER A 34 -7.53 5.64 -8.50
CA SER A 34 -8.28 5.43 -7.25
C SER A 34 -7.40 5.04 -6.05
N GLN A 35 -6.16 4.59 -6.29
CA GLN A 35 -5.26 4.08 -5.26
C GLN A 35 -4.02 4.95 -5.10
N TYR A 36 -3.13 5.00 -6.10
CA TYR A 36 -1.81 5.62 -5.98
C TYR A 36 -1.74 7.03 -6.59
N ARG A 37 -2.40 7.24 -7.73
CA ARG A 37 -2.29 8.50 -8.49
C ARG A 37 -3.46 9.45 -8.19
N ASN A 38 -3.51 10.00 -6.97
CA ASN A 38 -4.53 10.99 -6.57
C ASN A 38 -4.01 12.01 -5.55
N LYS A 39 -4.79 13.08 -5.36
CA LYS A 39 -4.48 14.18 -4.43
C LYS A 39 -4.28 13.73 -2.97
N THR A 40 -4.98 12.67 -2.55
CA THR A 40 -4.88 12.15 -1.19
C THR A 40 -3.50 11.56 -0.95
N ILE A 41 -3.03 10.71 -1.86
CA ILE A 41 -1.66 10.15 -1.80
C ILE A 41 -0.60 11.24 -1.89
N MET A 42 -0.76 12.22 -2.79
CA MET A 42 0.20 13.33 -2.90
C MET A 42 0.31 14.12 -1.58
N TYR A 43 -0.82 14.39 -0.94
CA TYR A 43 -0.84 15.06 0.37
C TYR A 43 -0.13 14.23 1.44
N LEU A 44 -0.50 12.95 1.56
CA LEU A 44 0.05 12.04 2.57
C LEU A 44 1.56 11.82 2.38
N MET A 45 2.01 11.68 1.13
CA MET A 45 3.42 11.60 0.77
C MET A 45 4.20 12.85 1.18
N LYS A 46 3.66 14.05 0.89
CA LYS A 46 4.30 15.30 1.27
C LYS A 46 4.37 15.48 2.78
N LYS A 47 3.28 15.12 3.48
CA LYS A 47 3.22 15.13 4.94
C LYS A 47 4.30 14.23 5.54
N PHE A 48 4.37 12.98 5.10
CA PHE A 48 5.39 12.02 5.52
C PHE A 48 6.82 12.51 5.27
N ALA A 49 7.09 13.01 4.05
CA ALA A 49 8.40 13.56 3.70
C ALA A 49 8.82 14.70 4.64
N SER A 50 7.87 15.56 5.03
CA SER A 50 8.12 16.65 5.97
C SER A 50 8.33 16.16 7.40
N GLU A 51 7.52 15.22 7.88
CA GLU A 51 7.57 14.68 9.24
C GLU A 51 8.88 13.93 9.50
N HIS A 52 9.33 13.15 8.52
CA HIS A 52 10.54 12.33 8.63
C HIS A 52 11.78 13.01 8.03
N GLN A 53 11.66 14.22 7.48
CA GLN A 53 12.75 14.96 6.84
C GLN A 53 13.45 14.16 5.72
N VAL A 54 12.67 13.41 4.93
CA VAL A 54 13.16 12.57 3.83
C VAL A 54 12.69 13.09 2.48
N LYS A 55 13.45 12.78 1.42
CA LYS A 55 13.02 13.03 0.04
C LYS A 55 12.23 11.84 -0.48
N VAL A 56 10.97 12.04 -0.86
CA VAL A 56 10.17 10.98 -1.49
C VAL A 56 9.90 11.31 -2.94
N LYS A 57 10.21 10.38 -3.84
CA LYS A 57 9.85 10.42 -5.26
C LYS A 57 8.94 9.25 -5.58
N TRP A 58 7.80 9.51 -6.19
CA TRP A 58 6.90 8.47 -6.65
C TRP A 58 6.82 8.48 -8.18
N ILE A 59 7.26 7.39 -8.79
CA ILE A 59 7.29 7.16 -10.22
C ILE A 59 6.11 6.26 -10.59
N TYR A 60 5.32 6.71 -11.54
CA TYR A 60 4.12 6.01 -12.01
C TYR A 60 4.39 5.39 -13.37
N LEU A 61 4.26 4.07 -13.47
CA LEU A 61 4.37 3.33 -14.72
C LEU A 61 3.04 3.35 -15.48
N GLU A 62 3.09 3.19 -16.81
CA GLU A 62 1.89 3.12 -17.65
C GLU A 62 1.01 1.92 -17.26
N SER A 63 -0.29 2.17 -17.16
CA SER A 63 -1.32 1.16 -16.92
C SER A 63 -1.25 0.08 -18.00
N GLY A 64 -0.91 -1.16 -17.64
CA GLY A 64 -0.92 -2.30 -18.57
C GLY A 64 0.33 -3.16 -18.57
N HIS A 65 1.41 -2.75 -17.89
CA HIS A 65 2.60 -3.58 -17.77
C HIS A 65 2.40 -4.65 -16.68
N GLY A 66 2.58 -5.91 -17.07
CA GLY A 66 2.09 -7.12 -16.39
C GLY A 66 2.40 -7.24 -14.90
N LYS A 67 1.68 -8.16 -14.25
CA LYS A 67 1.84 -8.52 -12.83
C LYS A 67 3.33 -8.76 -12.52
N GLY A 68 3.99 -7.75 -11.98
CA GLY A 68 5.40 -7.82 -11.61
C GLY A 68 5.62 -8.81 -10.46
N VAL A 69 6.86 -8.88 -9.96
CA VAL A 69 7.24 -9.76 -8.85
C VAL A 69 6.30 -9.62 -7.64
N ALA A 70 5.90 -8.39 -7.29
CA ALA A 70 4.93 -8.13 -6.21
C ALA A 70 3.57 -8.81 -6.46
N GLY A 71 3.10 -8.84 -7.70
CA GLY A 71 1.87 -9.54 -8.08
C GLY A 71 1.99 -11.06 -7.98
N ALA A 72 3.16 -11.63 -8.31
CA ALA A 72 3.42 -13.05 -8.15
C ALA A 72 3.47 -13.48 -6.67
N VAL A 73 4.16 -12.70 -5.82
CA VAL A 73 4.21 -12.93 -4.37
C VAL A 73 2.82 -12.84 -3.75
N GLY A 74 2.05 -11.79 -4.09
CA GLY A 74 0.68 -11.63 -3.61
C GLY A 74 -0.24 -12.77 -4.06
N ALA A 75 -0.11 -13.25 -5.31
CA ALA A 75 -0.90 -14.37 -5.82
C ALA A 75 -0.54 -15.70 -5.13
N ALA A 76 0.76 -15.96 -4.89
CA ALA A 76 1.20 -17.14 -4.17
C ALA A 76 0.66 -17.14 -2.74
N ARG A 77 0.76 -16.02 -2.02
CA ARG A 77 0.24 -15.91 -0.66
C ARG A 77 -1.28 -16.07 -0.61
N LYS A 78 -2.01 -15.49 -1.58
CA LYS A 78 -3.46 -15.67 -1.68
C LYS A 78 -3.84 -17.15 -1.81
N ARG A 79 -3.14 -17.90 -2.69
CA ARG A 79 -3.40 -19.34 -2.84
C ARG A 79 -3.18 -20.10 -1.54
N MET A 80 -2.10 -19.81 -0.81
CA MET A 80 -1.86 -20.45 0.50
C MET A 80 -3.00 -20.19 1.50
N LEU A 81 -3.57 -18.98 1.49
CA LEU A 81 -4.72 -18.65 2.33
C LEU A 81 -5.99 -19.37 1.87
N ASP A 82 -6.25 -19.39 0.57
CA ASP A 82 -7.39 -20.10 -0.03
C ASP A 82 -7.32 -21.61 0.30
N ASP A 83 -6.12 -22.21 0.21
CA ASP A 83 -5.86 -23.61 0.56
C ASP A 83 -6.09 -23.86 2.06
N ALA A 84 -5.56 -23.00 2.94
CA ALA A 84 -5.73 -23.14 4.39
C ALA A 84 -7.21 -23.13 4.80
N VAL A 85 -8.01 -22.24 4.21
CA VAL A 85 -9.47 -22.21 4.43
C VAL A 85 -10.15 -23.48 3.90
N ALA A 86 -9.74 -23.97 2.72
CA ALA A 86 -10.30 -25.19 2.14
C ALA A 86 -10.02 -26.46 2.96
N PHE A 87 -8.88 -26.49 3.68
CA PHE A 87 -8.50 -27.59 4.57
C PHE A 87 -9.06 -27.47 5.99
N ASP A 88 -9.80 -26.40 6.31
CA ASP A 88 -10.44 -26.17 7.62
C ASP A 88 -11.98 -26.18 7.49
N PRO A 89 -12.60 -27.35 7.29
CA PRO A 89 -14.04 -27.46 7.06
C PRO A 89 -14.89 -27.05 8.27
N ASP A 90 -14.28 -27.02 9.47
CA ASP A 90 -14.95 -26.67 10.72
C ASP A 90 -14.92 -25.15 11.01
N GLY A 91 -14.18 -24.37 10.21
CA GLY A 91 -14.16 -22.90 10.29
C GLY A 91 -13.52 -22.37 11.57
N SER A 92 -12.35 -22.88 11.93
CA SER A 92 -11.57 -22.48 13.11
C SER A 92 -10.95 -21.08 13.02
N PHE A 93 -10.89 -20.48 11.83
CA PHE A 93 -10.37 -19.12 11.63
C PHE A 93 -11.41 -18.04 11.95
N GLU A 94 -11.24 -17.33 13.06
CA GLU A 94 -12.16 -16.25 13.46
C GLU A 94 -11.81 -14.91 12.81
N ASN A 95 -10.53 -14.71 12.46
CA ASN A 95 -10.05 -13.45 11.92
C ASN A 95 -8.80 -13.61 11.03
N ALA A 96 -8.36 -12.51 10.41
CA ALA A 96 -7.22 -12.49 9.51
C ALA A 96 -5.89 -12.87 10.19
N LEU A 97 -5.74 -12.63 11.50
CA LEU A 97 -4.53 -13.00 12.25
C LEU A 97 -4.43 -14.53 12.39
N ASP A 98 -5.54 -15.23 12.57
CA ASP A 98 -5.55 -16.69 12.69
C ASP A 98 -5.11 -17.35 11.38
N LEU A 99 -5.65 -16.86 10.27
CA LEU A 99 -5.25 -17.27 8.92
C LEU A 99 -3.77 -17.00 8.65
N LEU A 100 -3.26 -15.85 9.09
CA LEU A 100 -1.86 -15.49 8.90
C LEU A 100 -0.93 -16.40 9.70
N LYS A 101 -1.25 -16.69 10.96
CA LYS A 101 -0.49 -17.62 11.80
C LYS A 101 -0.46 -19.03 11.21
N ALA A 102 -1.60 -19.51 10.72
CA ALA A 102 -1.70 -20.84 10.11
C ALA A 102 -0.96 -20.95 8.76
N THR A 103 -0.67 -19.83 8.11
CA THR A 103 0.09 -19.77 6.86
C THR A 103 1.49 -19.17 7.02
N ASP A 104 1.95 -18.99 8.26
CA ASP A 104 3.26 -18.40 8.57
C ASP A 104 4.37 -19.45 8.42
N ASN A 105 4.68 -19.75 7.16
CA ASN A 105 5.68 -20.74 6.80
C ASN A 105 7.01 -20.04 6.52
N SER A 106 7.62 -19.46 7.56
CA SER A 106 8.91 -18.72 7.56
C SER A 106 9.37 -18.23 6.18
N THR A 107 8.91 -17.06 5.78
CA THR A 107 9.40 -16.38 4.57
C THR A 107 10.06 -15.08 5.01
N ASP A 108 11.08 -14.60 4.28
CA ASP A 108 11.63 -13.24 4.44
C ASP A 108 10.60 -12.11 4.13
N ILE A 109 9.32 -12.47 4.01
CA ILE A 109 8.19 -11.60 3.71
C ILE A 109 7.58 -11.16 5.04
N ARG A 110 7.70 -9.87 5.35
CA ARG A 110 6.99 -9.25 6.47
C ARG A 110 5.53 -9.00 6.09
N LEU A 111 4.61 -9.44 6.94
CA LEU A 111 3.18 -9.26 6.75
C LEU A 111 2.65 -8.25 7.77
N PHE A 112 1.80 -7.34 7.30
CA PHE A 112 1.19 -6.31 8.13
C PHE A 112 -0.33 -6.50 8.12
N ILE A 113 -0.95 -6.41 9.30
CA ILE A 113 -2.40 -6.47 9.46
C ILE A 113 -2.89 -5.09 9.82
N TYR A 114 -3.94 -4.65 9.13
CA TYR A 114 -4.62 -3.40 9.42
C TYR A 114 -6.10 -3.65 9.65
N ASN A 115 -6.64 -2.98 10.65
CA ASN A 115 -8.06 -2.95 10.95
C ASN A 115 -8.69 -1.69 10.36
N LYS A 116 -10.02 -1.59 10.48
CA LYS A 116 -10.77 -0.43 9.99
C LYS A 116 -10.38 0.88 10.70
N SER A 117 -10.08 0.82 12.00
CA SER A 117 -9.67 2.02 12.76
C SER A 117 -8.35 2.60 12.29
N ASP A 118 -7.41 1.78 11.80
CA ASP A 118 -6.15 2.26 11.23
C ASP A 118 -6.40 3.13 9.99
N ILE A 119 -7.28 2.64 9.10
CA ILE A 119 -7.69 3.35 7.89
C ILE A 119 -8.44 4.65 8.25
N GLU A 120 -9.34 4.59 9.23
CA GLU A 120 -10.08 5.77 9.69
C GLU A 120 -9.18 6.80 10.36
N THR A 121 -8.08 6.38 10.99
CA THR A 121 -7.07 7.29 11.56
C THR A 121 -6.37 8.07 10.46
N VAL A 122 -5.92 7.39 9.39
CA VAL A 122 -5.37 8.06 8.20
C VAL A 122 -6.39 9.02 7.61
N LYS A 123 -7.64 8.57 7.46
CA LYS A 123 -8.72 9.37 6.89
C LYS A 123 -8.99 10.66 7.66
N LYS A 124 -9.03 10.60 9.00
CA LYS A 124 -9.21 11.76 9.88
C LYS A 124 -8.03 12.73 9.84
N SER A 125 -6.84 12.25 9.50
CA SER A 125 -5.63 13.08 9.41
C SER A 125 -5.56 13.94 8.14
N ILE A 126 -6.45 13.68 7.16
CA ILE A 126 -6.46 14.37 5.87
C ILE A 126 -7.41 15.58 5.95
N PRO A 127 -6.92 16.82 5.73
CA PRO A 127 -7.77 17.99 5.65
C PRO A 127 -8.64 17.94 4.38
N LYS A 128 -9.64 18.82 4.30
CA LYS A 128 -10.46 18.93 3.07
C LYS A 128 -9.60 19.38 1.90
N LEU A 129 -9.18 18.42 1.06
CA LEU A 129 -8.33 18.70 -0.11
C LEU A 129 -9.17 19.24 -1.27
N THR A 130 -8.87 20.45 -1.72
CA THR A 130 -9.41 20.99 -2.97
C THR A 130 -8.71 20.36 -4.17
N THR A 131 -9.48 19.97 -5.18
CA THR A 131 -8.89 19.52 -6.44
C THR A 131 -8.48 20.76 -7.22
N VAL A 132 -7.19 20.90 -7.54
CA VAL A 132 -6.72 21.95 -8.44
C VAL A 132 -7.22 21.62 -9.85
N LYS A 133 -8.08 22.47 -10.42
CA LYS A 133 -8.59 22.33 -11.80
C LYS A 133 -7.40 22.17 -12.77
N GLY A 134 -7.46 21.17 -13.65
CA GLY A 134 -6.41 20.90 -14.65
C GLY A 134 -5.40 19.80 -14.29
N THR A 135 -5.45 19.22 -13.09
CA THR A 135 -4.56 18.08 -12.73
C THR A 135 -5.02 16.73 -13.31
N ALA A 136 -6.28 16.63 -13.75
CA ALA A 136 -6.82 15.43 -14.41
C ALA A 136 -6.39 15.32 -15.90
N SER A 137 -5.93 16.40 -16.54
CA SER A 137 -5.59 16.43 -17.97
C SER A 137 -4.15 16.00 -18.30
N PHE A 138 -3.34 15.60 -17.32
CA PHE A 138 -2.02 14.98 -17.56
C PHE A 138 -2.11 13.54 -18.11
N HIS A 139 -3.18 13.23 -18.85
CA HIS A 139 -3.49 11.88 -19.32
C HIS A 139 -3.95 11.79 -20.78
N ALA A 140 -3.76 12.84 -21.58
CA ALA A 140 -4.21 12.82 -22.98
C ALA A 140 -3.19 13.38 -23.99
N ASN A 141 -1.88 13.35 -23.70
CA ASN A 141 -0.84 13.67 -24.68
C ASN A 141 0.49 13.01 -24.28
N SER A 142 0.60 11.72 -24.54
CA SER A 142 1.88 11.07 -24.85
C SER A 142 1.55 10.11 -25.99
N HIS A 143 2.02 10.50 -27.18
CA HIS A 143 1.74 9.93 -28.49
C HIS A 143 2.06 8.44 -28.61
#